data_AF-A0A836KKK9-F1
#
_entry.id   AF-A0A836KKK9-F1
#
_cell.length_a   1.000
_cell.length_b   1.000
_cell.length_c   1.000
_cell.angle_alpha   90.00
_cell.angle_beta   90.00
_cell.angle_gamma   90.00
#
_symmetry.space_group_name_H-M   'P 1'
#
loop_
_entity.id
_entity.type
_entity.pdbx_description
1 polymer ?
#
loop_
_entity_poly.entity_id
_entity_poly.type
_entity_poly.pdbx_seq_one_letter_code
_entity_poly.pdbx_strand_id
1 'polypeptide(L)'
;MLRRQLVALSYQRGSWAPGSKHQKHMSMNPTMYLYRFAGPHGPGPYVMKYWWTLGCFPTGIERPFRLSEFLAEYKQHHVPIEVEEWLQCFVTNPYEELKEATSNLLKYLEEVPLRENTRGYHSIESGVSSFAAPLAKFEKQLNIRVPSLAVRAALGSPSLRERLKDELFEYNESLSACGSTPHRRMARSAFDEPPMLPGGTSDCGHREHLPEPISVPISEAVGLYASPSSSTSDDEKKLIRLLTTFSEGCALKEDYDSAFSLLASSLGFSHDDGTDAIVHSNAAAAAILSGRYKEAEFHGRQSALLEPQEAPSKKSGGRGYVLWATATACQEDFDRASRIIEKGLDVFPDNADLRAIRESLAATQLSASSASPLRNRMVRSKGQQARALLHGSGRSFDNEFDWTVFKNKLYPSKMNPSSNEMGSVFRRVGDFGGHISTSRSLEPL
;
A
#
# COMPACT_ATOMS: atom_id res chain seq x y z
N MET A 1 -54.16 63.13 38.51
CA MET A 1 -53.70 61.73 38.67
C MET A 1 -53.15 61.24 37.34
N LEU A 2 -51.83 61.22 37.15
CA LEU A 2 -51.18 60.69 35.95
C LEU A 2 -50.96 59.18 36.10
N ARG A 3 -51.72 58.36 35.37
CA ARG A 3 -51.45 56.92 35.23
C ARG A 3 -50.12 56.74 34.48
N ARG A 4 -49.05 56.35 35.18
CA ARG A 4 -47.82 55.86 34.55
C ARG A 4 -48.15 54.56 33.81
N GLN A 5 -48.15 54.60 32.47
CA GLN A 5 -48.08 53.40 31.66
C GLN A 5 -46.67 52.81 31.79
N LEU A 6 -46.55 51.73 32.55
CA LEU A 6 -45.37 50.87 32.56
C LEU A 6 -45.39 50.05 31.28
N VAL A 7 -44.60 50.45 30.28
CA VAL A 7 -44.33 49.62 29.09
C VAL A 7 -43.33 48.56 29.52
N ALA A 8 -43.80 47.34 29.80
CA ALA A 8 -42.94 46.19 30.02
C ALA A 8 -42.43 45.68 28.66
N LEU A 9 -41.24 46.10 28.24
CA LEU A 9 -40.56 45.52 27.09
C LEU A 9 -39.99 44.16 27.48
N SER A 10 -40.42 43.08 26.81
CA SER A 10 -39.86 41.75 27.03
C SER A 10 -38.49 41.63 26.35
N TYR A 11 -37.43 41.96 27.08
CA TYR A 11 -36.05 41.86 26.57
C TYR A 11 -35.53 40.41 26.44
N GLN A 12 -36.25 39.43 26.97
CA GLN A 12 -35.90 38.00 26.95
C GLN A 12 -36.89 37.24 26.08
N ARG A 13 -36.44 36.73 24.93
CA ARG A 13 -37.30 36.05 23.93
C ARG A 13 -37.23 34.52 23.99
N GLY A 14 -36.55 33.94 24.98
CA GLY A 14 -36.44 32.49 25.16
C GLY A 14 -35.91 32.11 26.53
N SER A 15 -35.44 30.87 26.68
CA SER A 15 -34.93 30.34 27.96
C SER A 15 -33.68 31.08 28.45
N TRP A 16 -33.42 30.98 29.75
CA TRP A 16 -32.31 31.68 30.40
C TRP A 16 -30.94 31.07 30.10
N ALA A 17 -30.87 29.75 29.88
CA ALA A 17 -29.63 29.00 29.66
C ALA A 17 -28.85 29.46 28.40
N PRO A 18 -27.51 29.62 28.44
CA PRO A 18 -26.71 30.11 27.31
C PRO A 18 -26.95 29.39 25.97
N GLY A 19 -27.27 28.09 25.99
CA GLY A 19 -27.55 27.29 24.79
C GLY A 19 -28.87 27.60 24.08
N SER A 20 -29.71 28.49 24.61
CA SER A 20 -30.97 28.88 23.94
C SER A 20 -30.72 29.78 22.73
N LYS A 21 -31.37 29.48 21.61
CA LYS A 21 -31.19 30.20 20.33
C LYS A 21 -31.67 31.66 20.31
N HIS A 22 -32.66 32.02 21.12
CA HIS A 22 -33.30 33.34 21.05
C HIS A 22 -32.48 34.45 21.72
N GLN A 23 -32.69 35.69 21.24
CA GLN A 23 -32.03 36.88 21.74
C GLN A 23 -32.30 37.13 23.23
N LYS A 24 -31.26 37.62 23.92
CA LYS A 24 -31.23 37.99 25.33
C LYS A 24 -30.63 39.38 25.49
N HIS A 25 -30.83 39.99 26.65
CA HIS A 25 -30.29 41.30 26.97
C HIS A 25 -29.49 41.27 28.28
N MET A 26 -28.32 41.94 28.28
CA MET A 26 -27.37 41.91 29.40
C MET A 26 -27.95 42.44 30.71
N SER A 27 -28.88 43.40 30.66
CA SER A 27 -29.54 43.93 31.87
C SER A 27 -30.52 42.96 32.53
N MET A 28 -31.11 42.02 31.77
CA MET A 28 -32.04 41.04 32.33
C MET A 28 -31.39 39.70 32.59
N ASN A 29 -30.50 39.24 31.70
CA ASN A 29 -29.83 37.95 31.80
C ASN A 29 -28.32 38.12 31.53
N PRO A 30 -27.56 38.59 32.53
CA PRO A 30 -26.12 38.75 32.38
C PRO A 30 -25.43 37.40 32.28
N THR A 31 -24.62 37.20 31.23
CA THR A 31 -23.86 35.97 30.99
C THR A 31 -22.38 36.28 30.83
N MET A 32 -21.51 35.42 31.37
CA MET A 32 -20.07 35.47 31.08
C MET A 32 -19.79 35.26 29.58
N TYR A 33 -18.61 35.70 29.11
CA TYR A 33 -18.21 35.51 27.73
C TYR A 33 -17.90 34.03 27.44
N LEU A 34 -18.85 33.35 26.79
CA LEU A 34 -18.70 31.96 26.34
C LEU A 34 -18.47 31.96 24.82
N TYR A 35 -17.20 31.95 24.40
CA TYR A 35 -16.86 32.01 22.97
C TYR A 35 -17.48 30.85 22.17
N ARG A 36 -17.28 29.62 22.67
CA ARG A 36 -17.86 28.40 22.07
C ARG A 36 -17.85 27.26 23.08
N PHE A 37 -19.02 26.70 23.36
CA PHE A 37 -19.22 25.60 24.32
C PHE A 37 -20.01 24.46 23.67
N ALA A 38 -20.02 23.28 24.31
CA ALA A 38 -20.76 22.12 23.83
C ALA A 38 -22.29 22.36 23.88
N GLY A 39 -22.99 21.86 22.86
CA GLY A 39 -24.46 21.93 22.81
C GLY A 39 -25.13 20.85 23.68
N PRO A 40 -26.48 20.83 23.73
CA PRO A 40 -27.23 19.86 24.53
C PRO A 40 -27.07 18.41 24.06
N HIS A 41 -26.66 18.19 22.80
CA HIS A 41 -26.43 16.85 22.23
C HIS A 41 -24.97 16.38 22.35
N GLY A 42 -24.13 17.13 23.07
CA GLY A 42 -22.71 16.83 23.26
C GLY A 42 -21.76 17.74 22.47
N PRO A 43 -20.45 17.48 22.56
CA PRO A 43 -19.42 18.28 21.91
C PRO A 43 -19.37 18.02 20.39
N GLY A 44 -19.64 19.07 19.61
CA GLY A 44 -19.52 19.02 18.14
C GLY A 44 -18.08 19.09 17.63
N PRO A 45 -17.86 18.92 16.31
CA PRO A 45 -16.52 18.82 15.72
C PRO A 45 -15.67 20.08 15.96
N TYR A 46 -16.29 21.25 15.97
CA TYR A 46 -15.59 22.51 16.22
C TYR A 46 -15.09 22.68 17.65
N VAL A 47 -15.78 22.09 18.63
CA VAL A 47 -15.37 22.09 20.03
C VAL A 47 -14.31 21.01 20.24
N MET A 48 -14.48 19.84 19.62
CA MET A 48 -13.48 18.77 19.61
C MET A 48 -12.17 19.18 18.94
N LYS A 49 -12.19 20.06 17.93
CA LYS A 49 -10.96 20.65 17.38
C LYS A 49 -10.11 21.31 18.47
N TYR A 50 -10.72 22.10 19.36
CA TYR A 50 -10.00 22.72 20.48
C TYR A 50 -9.58 21.69 21.52
N TRP A 51 -10.42 20.70 21.82
CA TRP A 51 -10.03 19.58 22.70
C TRP A 51 -8.71 18.92 22.27
N TRP A 52 -8.57 18.60 20.98
CA TRP A 52 -7.39 17.91 20.46
C TRP A 52 -6.19 18.83 20.20
N THR A 53 -6.39 20.14 20.03
CA THR A 53 -5.30 21.08 19.70
C THR A 53 -4.86 21.92 20.90
N LEU A 54 -5.80 22.42 21.70
CA LEU A 54 -5.57 23.23 22.89
C LEU A 54 -5.51 22.37 24.17
N GLY A 55 -6.11 21.18 24.17
CA GLY A 55 -6.20 20.29 25.34
C GLY A 55 -7.45 20.50 26.21
N CYS A 56 -8.26 21.52 25.91
CA CYS A 56 -9.52 21.83 26.59
C CYS A 56 -10.48 22.59 25.65
N PHE A 57 -11.70 22.83 26.11
CA PHE A 57 -12.65 23.66 25.36
C PHE A 57 -12.27 25.15 25.45
N PRO A 58 -12.59 25.94 24.40
CA PRO A 58 -12.06 27.29 24.27
C PRO A 58 -12.70 28.30 25.23
N THR A 59 -13.68 27.91 26.05
CA THR A 59 -14.17 28.78 27.14
C THR A 59 -13.25 28.77 28.36
N GLY A 60 -12.46 27.71 28.55
CA GLY A 60 -11.60 27.52 29.73
C GLY A 60 -12.34 27.20 31.03
N ILE A 61 -13.67 27.15 31.01
CA ILE A 61 -14.49 26.81 32.18
C ILE A 61 -14.58 25.29 32.36
N GLU A 62 -14.65 24.55 31.24
CA GLU A 62 -14.73 23.10 31.27
C GLU A 62 -13.40 22.48 31.73
N ARG A 63 -13.49 21.54 32.67
CA ARG A 63 -12.32 20.80 33.18
C ARG A 63 -11.98 19.65 32.23
N PRO A 64 -10.73 19.54 31.75
CA PRO A 64 -10.35 18.44 30.87
C PRO A 64 -10.38 17.12 31.63
N PHE A 65 -11.31 16.25 31.23
CA PHE A 65 -11.47 14.90 31.76
C PHE A 65 -11.21 13.86 30.66
N ARG A 66 -9.96 13.39 30.56
CA ARG A 66 -9.46 12.44 29.54
C ARG A 66 -9.25 11.02 30.08
N LEU A 67 -9.97 10.65 31.14
CA LEU A 67 -9.77 9.36 31.81
C LEU A 67 -10.07 8.18 30.88
N SER A 68 -11.11 8.26 30.05
CA SER A 68 -11.44 7.20 29.09
C SER A 68 -10.34 6.99 28.05
N GLU A 69 -9.75 8.07 27.54
CA GLU A 69 -8.65 8.04 26.58
C GLU A 69 -7.38 7.45 27.23
N PHE A 70 -7.06 7.87 28.45
CA PHE A 70 -5.96 7.31 29.23
C PHE A 70 -6.14 5.80 29.48
N LEU A 71 -7.36 5.36 29.83
CA LEU A 71 -7.65 3.94 30.04
C LEU A 71 -7.67 3.13 28.75
N ALA A 72 -7.99 3.74 27.61
CA ALA A 72 -8.02 3.09 26.31
C ALA A 72 -6.62 2.97 25.67
N GLU A 73 -5.74 3.94 25.89
CA GLU A 73 -4.40 3.95 25.32
C GLU A 73 -3.35 3.58 26.36
N TYR A 74 -3.06 4.48 27.30
CA TYR A 74 -1.94 4.33 28.24
C TYR A 74 -2.04 3.05 29.07
N LYS A 75 -3.22 2.74 29.60
CA LYS A 75 -3.40 1.50 30.39
C LYS A 75 -3.28 0.23 29.53
N GLN A 76 -3.69 0.25 28.26
CA GLN A 76 -3.60 -0.92 27.38
C GLN A 76 -2.18 -1.16 26.87
N HIS A 77 -1.41 -0.09 26.62
CA HIS A 77 -0.02 -0.19 26.17
C HIS A 77 0.95 -0.44 27.32
N HIS A 78 0.56 -0.16 28.56
CA HIS A 78 1.39 -0.42 29.72
C HIS A 78 1.50 -1.92 29.99
N VAL A 79 2.65 -2.48 29.66
CA VAL A 79 3.06 -3.84 30.00
C VAL A 79 4.28 -3.73 30.93
N PRO A 80 4.28 -4.35 32.12
CA PRO A 80 5.47 -4.40 32.96
C PRO A 80 6.64 -5.04 32.23
N ILE A 81 7.87 -4.58 32.48
CA ILE A 81 9.08 -5.03 31.78
C ILE A 81 9.24 -6.56 31.88
N GLU A 82 8.94 -7.13 33.05
CA GLU A 82 9.02 -8.56 33.30
C GLU A 82 8.00 -9.32 32.46
N VAL A 83 6.83 -8.74 32.22
CA VAL A 83 5.82 -9.37 31.35
C VAL A 83 6.25 -9.23 29.89
N GLU A 84 6.77 -8.08 29.48
CA GLU A 84 7.21 -7.82 28.11
C GLU A 84 8.33 -8.76 27.68
N GLU A 85 9.35 -8.96 28.52
CA GLU A 85 10.46 -9.89 28.26
C GLU A 85 9.95 -11.33 28.06
N TRP A 86 9.02 -11.78 28.91
CA TRP A 86 8.48 -13.12 28.82
C TRP A 86 7.48 -13.29 27.67
N LEU A 87 6.71 -12.25 27.32
CA LEU A 87 5.76 -12.29 26.21
C LEU A 87 6.45 -12.61 24.88
N GLN A 88 7.69 -12.14 24.68
CA GLN A 88 8.48 -12.48 23.50
C GLN A 88 8.79 -13.98 23.39
N CYS A 89 8.91 -14.67 24.52
CA CYS A 89 9.13 -16.12 24.58
C CYS A 89 7.87 -16.94 24.32
N PHE A 90 6.68 -16.36 24.51
CA PHE A 90 5.38 -17.02 24.31
C PHE A 90 4.72 -16.69 22.96
N VAL A 91 5.50 -16.18 22.01
CA VAL A 91 5.02 -15.98 20.63
C VAL A 91 4.67 -17.33 20.02
N THR A 92 3.52 -17.40 19.35
CA THR A 92 3.04 -18.60 18.66
C THR A 92 4.04 -19.06 17.61
N ASN A 93 4.12 -20.38 17.40
CA ASN A 93 4.97 -20.93 16.35
C ASN A 93 4.50 -20.41 14.98
N PRO A 94 5.32 -19.66 14.23
CA PRO A 94 4.89 -19.02 12.98
C PRO A 94 4.47 -20.05 11.92
N TYR A 95 5.09 -21.23 11.91
CA TYR A 95 4.71 -22.31 11.01
C TYR A 95 3.31 -22.86 11.32
N GLU A 96 2.97 -23.07 12.59
CA GLU A 96 1.66 -23.57 13.00
C GLU A 96 0.57 -22.56 12.69
N GLU A 97 0.82 -21.27 12.95
CA GLU A 97 -0.12 -20.20 12.63
C GLU A 97 -0.36 -20.07 11.12
N LEU A 98 0.69 -20.19 10.30
CA LEU A 98 0.58 -20.21 8.85
C LEU A 98 -0.22 -21.41 8.36
N LYS A 99 0.06 -22.61 8.88
CA LYS A 99 -0.66 -23.85 8.51
C LYS A 99 -2.12 -23.83 8.94
N GLU A 100 -2.43 -23.27 10.11
CA GLU A 100 -3.81 -23.07 10.56
C GLU A 100 -4.53 -22.09 9.62
N ALA A 101 -3.87 -20.98 9.24
CA ALA A 101 -4.44 -19.99 8.33
C ALA A 101 -4.74 -20.58 6.94
N THR A 102 -3.80 -21.31 6.33
CA THR A 102 -4.01 -21.96 5.02
C THR A 102 -5.12 -23.01 5.08
N SER A 103 -5.15 -23.82 6.15
CA SER A 103 -6.18 -24.85 6.35
C SER A 103 -7.58 -24.23 6.52
N ASN A 104 -7.68 -23.12 7.25
CA ASN A 104 -8.94 -22.40 7.41
C ASN A 104 -9.38 -21.73 6.10
N LEU A 105 -8.46 -21.12 5.34
CA LEU A 105 -8.77 -20.57 4.01
C LEU A 105 -9.34 -21.64 3.09
N LEU A 106 -8.73 -22.84 3.07
CA LEU A 106 -9.18 -23.95 2.24
C LEU A 106 -10.60 -24.40 2.60
N LYS A 107 -10.89 -24.60 3.89
CA LYS A 107 -12.24 -24.92 4.37
C LYS A 107 -13.27 -23.89 3.90
N TYR A 108 -12.97 -22.61 4.04
CA TYR A 108 -13.89 -21.56 3.58
C TYR A 108 -14.05 -21.53 2.05
N LEU A 109 -12.99 -21.81 1.27
CA LEU A 109 -13.09 -21.92 -0.19
C LEU A 109 -14.01 -23.06 -0.64
N GLU A 110 -14.07 -24.15 0.13
CA GLU A 110 -14.96 -25.29 -0.10
C GLU A 110 -16.41 -24.96 0.25
N GLU A 111 -16.65 -24.26 1.36
CA GLU A 111 -17.99 -23.90 1.85
C GLU A 111 -18.70 -22.85 0.99
N VAL A 112 -17.97 -22.00 0.26
CA VAL A 112 -18.58 -20.94 -0.56
C VAL A 112 -19.43 -21.54 -1.70
N PRO A 113 -20.71 -21.15 -1.86
CA PRO A 113 -21.53 -21.65 -2.97
C PRO A 113 -20.99 -21.19 -4.33
N LEU A 114 -21.21 -22.01 -5.37
CA LEU A 114 -20.92 -21.61 -6.74
C LEU A 114 -21.88 -20.51 -7.17
N ARG A 115 -21.37 -19.59 -8.00
CA ARG A 115 -22.19 -18.52 -8.56
C ARG A 115 -23.22 -19.13 -9.52
N GLU A 116 -24.49 -18.78 -9.31
CA GLU A 116 -25.56 -19.14 -10.24
C GLU A 116 -25.43 -18.33 -11.54
N ASN A 117 -25.41 -19.05 -12.67
CA ASN A 117 -25.40 -18.46 -14.00
C ASN A 117 -26.83 -18.03 -14.40
N THR A 118 -27.17 -16.78 -14.10
CA THR A 118 -28.46 -16.18 -14.43
C THR A 118 -28.49 -15.65 -15.88
N ARG A 119 -29.61 -15.83 -16.57
CA ARG A 119 -29.82 -15.25 -17.92
C ARG A 119 -30.44 -13.86 -17.82
N GLY A 120 -29.89 -12.87 -18.52
CA GLY A 120 -30.45 -11.51 -18.62
C GLY A 120 -29.97 -10.50 -17.57
N TYR A 121 -29.30 -10.94 -16.51
CA TYR A 121 -28.64 -10.06 -15.54
C TYR A 121 -27.43 -10.77 -14.92
N HIS A 122 -26.50 -9.99 -14.37
CA HIS A 122 -25.37 -10.50 -13.60
C HIS A 122 -25.77 -10.69 -12.14
N SER A 123 -25.72 -11.94 -11.65
CA SER A 123 -25.89 -12.24 -10.23
C SER A 123 -24.81 -11.55 -9.39
N ILE A 124 -25.17 -11.08 -8.20
CA ILE A 124 -24.24 -10.41 -7.28
C ILE A 124 -23.26 -11.46 -6.74
N GLU A 125 -21.97 -11.12 -6.72
CA GLU A 125 -20.93 -11.97 -6.17
C GLU A 125 -21.07 -12.14 -4.65
N SER A 126 -20.83 -13.35 -4.16
CA SER A 126 -20.85 -13.66 -2.73
C SER A 126 -19.92 -12.74 -1.94
N GLY A 127 -20.31 -12.46 -0.70
CA GLY A 127 -19.48 -11.72 0.25
C GLY A 127 -18.29 -12.57 0.70
N VAL A 128 -17.16 -11.92 0.92
CA VAL A 128 -15.87 -12.57 1.27
C VAL A 128 -15.50 -12.26 2.74
N SER A 129 -16.47 -11.89 3.57
CA SER A 129 -16.22 -11.48 4.97
C SER A 129 -15.66 -12.61 5.85
N SER A 130 -16.02 -13.87 5.57
CA SER A 130 -15.48 -15.04 6.27
C SER A 130 -13.98 -15.23 6.07
N PHE A 131 -13.43 -14.74 4.96
CA PHE A 131 -12.00 -14.87 4.66
C PHE A 131 -11.14 -13.79 5.33
N ALA A 132 -11.72 -12.71 5.85
CA ALA A 132 -10.94 -11.57 6.34
C ALA A 132 -9.97 -11.93 7.48
N ALA A 133 -10.44 -12.70 8.47
CA ALA A 133 -9.60 -13.13 9.60
C ALA A 133 -8.49 -14.12 9.20
N PRO A 134 -8.78 -15.23 8.50
CA PRO A 134 -7.72 -16.17 8.08
C PRO A 134 -6.78 -15.57 7.04
N LEU A 135 -7.26 -14.68 6.16
CA LEU A 135 -6.42 -13.96 5.21
C LEU A 135 -5.46 -13.00 5.93
N ALA A 136 -5.94 -12.26 6.95
CA ALA A 136 -5.07 -11.38 7.74
C ALA A 136 -3.94 -12.16 8.47
N LYS A 137 -4.23 -13.38 8.97
CA LYS A 137 -3.19 -14.27 9.52
C LYS A 137 -2.18 -14.67 8.44
N PHE A 138 -2.66 -15.13 7.27
CA PHE A 138 -1.81 -15.52 6.14
C PHE A 138 -0.91 -14.36 5.65
N GLU A 139 -1.49 -13.18 5.49
CA GLU A 139 -0.80 -11.95 5.13
C GLU A 139 0.28 -11.56 6.13
N LYS A 140 -0.03 -11.62 7.42
CA LYS A 140 0.91 -11.30 8.51
C LYS A 140 2.10 -12.26 8.53
N GLN A 141 1.85 -13.57 8.38
CA GLN A 141 2.91 -14.59 8.46
C GLN A 141 3.83 -14.57 7.23
N LEU A 142 3.31 -14.28 6.04
CA LEU A 142 4.12 -14.22 4.81
C LEU A 142 4.60 -12.81 4.46
N ASN A 143 4.17 -11.79 5.19
CA ASN A 143 4.42 -10.38 4.92
C ASN A 143 3.98 -9.97 3.49
N ILE A 144 2.81 -10.46 3.06
CA ILE A 144 2.18 -10.16 1.77
C ILE A 144 0.83 -9.50 2.04
N ARG A 145 0.36 -8.65 1.13
CA ARG A 145 -1.00 -8.10 1.18
C ARG A 145 -1.84 -8.61 0.02
N VAL A 146 -2.89 -9.36 0.31
CA VAL A 146 -3.84 -9.90 -0.67
C VAL A 146 -5.12 -9.06 -0.65
N PRO A 147 -5.43 -8.30 -1.73
CA PRO A 147 -6.65 -7.53 -1.81
C PRO A 147 -7.89 -8.42 -1.70
N SER A 148 -8.86 -8.03 -0.87
CA SER A 148 -10.15 -8.75 -0.76
C SER A 148 -10.90 -8.82 -2.10
N LEU A 149 -10.70 -7.83 -2.98
CA LEU A 149 -11.20 -7.84 -4.35
C LEU A 149 -10.62 -8.98 -5.19
N ALA A 150 -9.34 -9.32 -4.99
CA ALA A 150 -8.66 -10.42 -5.66
C ALA A 150 -9.34 -11.76 -5.35
N VAL A 151 -9.56 -12.00 -4.05
CA VAL A 151 -10.22 -13.22 -3.55
C VAL A 151 -11.65 -13.30 -4.09
N ARG A 152 -12.39 -12.19 -4.07
CA ARG A 152 -13.75 -12.13 -4.62
C ARG A 152 -13.79 -12.45 -6.11
N ALA A 153 -12.87 -11.87 -6.88
CA ALA A 153 -12.78 -12.08 -8.32
C ALA A 153 -12.38 -13.52 -8.67
N ALA A 154 -11.42 -14.09 -7.94
CA ALA A 154 -11.00 -15.48 -8.11
C ALA A 154 -12.14 -16.45 -7.80
N LEU A 155 -12.92 -16.20 -6.75
CA LEU A 155 -14.11 -16.98 -6.41
C LEU A 155 -15.25 -16.84 -7.43
N GLY A 156 -15.38 -15.66 -8.04
CA GLY A 156 -16.43 -15.35 -9.02
C GLY A 156 -16.24 -16.00 -10.39
N SER A 157 -15.00 -16.39 -10.72
CA SER A 157 -14.66 -17.09 -11.97
C SER A 157 -14.49 -18.60 -11.70
N PRO A 158 -15.20 -19.49 -12.41
CA PRO A 158 -15.12 -20.93 -12.15
C PRO A 158 -13.70 -21.48 -12.38
N SER A 159 -13.02 -21.04 -13.44
CA SER A 159 -11.68 -21.51 -13.78
C SER A 159 -10.62 -21.05 -12.77
N LEU A 160 -10.70 -19.80 -12.30
CA LEU A 160 -9.78 -19.30 -11.29
C LEU A 160 -10.07 -19.90 -9.92
N ARG A 161 -11.34 -20.18 -9.62
CA ARG A 161 -11.71 -20.81 -8.36
C ARG A 161 -11.14 -22.22 -8.24
N GLU A 162 -11.20 -23.01 -9.31
CA GLU A 162 -10.60 -24.35 -9.34
C GLU A 162 -9.08 -24.27 -9.18
N ARG A 163 -8.40 -23.44 -9.99
CA ARG A 163 -6.95 -23.21 -9.84
C ARG A 163 -6.57 -22.75 -8.43
N LEU A 164 -7.33 -21.83 -7.84
CA LEU A 164 -7.08 -21.31 -6.50
C LEU A 164 -7.19 -22.40 -5.43
N LYS A 165 -8.17 -23.31 -5.56
CA LYS A 165 -8.32 -24.44 -4.65
C LYS A 165 -7.14 -25.40 -4.78
N ASP A 166 -6.79 -25.75 -6.01
CA ASP A 166 -5.68 -26.67 -6.30
C ASP A 166 -4.35 -26.09 -5.79
N GLU A 167 -4.04 -24.84 -6.11
CA GLU A 167 -2.81 -24.16 -5.68
C GLU A 167 -2.71 -23.99 -4.16
N LEU A 168 -3.82 -23.67 -3.49
CA LEU A 168 -3.85 -23.57 -2.03
C LEU A 168 -3.69 -24.94 -1.37
N PHE A 169 -4.31 -25.97 -1.93
CA PHE A 169 -4.17 -27.35 -1.45
C PHE A 169 -2.73 -27.83 -1.62
N GLU A 170 -2.15 -27.69 -2.81
CA GLU A 170 -0.77 -28.04 -3.11
C GLU A 170 0.23 -27.30 -2.21
N TYR A 171 -0.02 -26.00 -1.94
CA TYR A 171 0.80 -25.22 -1.02
C TYR A 171 0.70 -25.76 0.41
N ASN A 172 -0.51 -26.07 0.89
CA ASN A 172 -0.73 -26.63 2.21
C ASN A 172 -0.04 -28.00 2.38
N GLU A 173 -0.08 -28.85 1.35
CA GLU A 173 0.66 -30.12 1.33
C GLU A 173 2.18 -29.88 1.37
N SER A 174 2.70 -28.94 0.56
CA SER A 174 4.13 -28.62 0.56
C SER A 174 4.63 -28.08 1.90
N LEU A 175 3.84 -27.23 2.56
CA LEU A 175 4.12 -26.76 3.92
C LEU A 175 4.18 -27.93 4.90
N SER A 176 3.25 -28.89 4.78
CA SER A 176 3.23 -30.05 5.67
C SER A 176 4.39 -31.03 5.45
N ALA A 177 4.92 -31.12 4.22
CA ALA A 177 6.01 -32.01 3.87
C ALA A 177 7.40 -31.44 4.21
N CYS A 178 7.61 -30.14 3.94
CA CYS A 178 8.93 -29.52 3.96
C CYS A 178 9.07 -28.35 4.95
N GLY A 179 8.00 -27.98 5.66
CA GLY A 179 7.96 -26.76 6.46
C GLY A 179 7.85 -25.51 5.58
N SER A 180 8.10 -24.34 6.16
CA SER A 180 8.08 -23.06 5.43
C SER A 180 9.50 -22.64 5.01
N THR A 181 9.79 -22.65 3.72
CA THR A 181 11.09 -22.22 3.19
C THR A 181 11.38 -20.73 3.37
N PRO A 182 10.42 -19.80 3.19
CA PRO A 182 10.65 -18.38 3.46
C PRO A 182 11.16 -18.10 4.88
N HIS A 183 10.56 -18.76 5.89
CA HIS A 183 11.01 -18.65 7.28
C HIS A 183 12.42 -19.21 7.48
N ARG A 184 12.75 -20.33 6.84
CA ARG A 184 14.11 -20.92 6.89
C ARG A 184 15.15 -19.99 6.28
N ARG A 185 14.84 -19.34 5.15
CA ARG A 185 15.73 -18.35 4.52
C ARG A 185 15.96 -17.15 5.42
N MET A 186 14.89 -16.61 5.99
CA MET A 186 14.96 -15.46 6.90
C MET A 186 15.76 -15.78 8.16
N ALA A 187 15.55 -16.96 8.74
CA ALA A 187 16.32 -17.44 9.89
C ALA A 187 17.81 -17.57 9.53
N ARG A 188 18.13 -18.15 8.36
CA ARG A 188 19.52 -18.28 7.89
C ARG A 188 20.19 -16.92 7.70
N SER A 189 19.53 -15.97 7.04
CA SER A 189 20.10 -14.61 6.90
C SER A 189 20.35 -13.95 8.25
N ALA A 190 19.46 -14.18 9.24
CA ALA A 190 19.66 -13.64 10.59
C ALA A 190 20.80 -14.34 11.36
N PHE A 191 21.07 -15.62 11.10
CA PHE A 191 22.21 -16.34 11.66
C PHE A 191 23.54 -16.00 10.98
N ASP A 192 23.52 -15.68 9.68
CA ASP A 192 24.70 -15.29 8.90
C ASP A 192 25.11 -13.82 9.19
N GLU A 193 24.20 -12.98 9.70
CA GLU A 193 24.53 -11.64 10.20
C GLU A 193 25.30 -11.76 11.53
N PRO A 194 26.51 -11.15 11.65
CA PRO A 194 27.25 -11.17 12.90
C PRO A 194 26.41 -10.47 13.99
N PRO A 195 26.29 -11.03 15.19
CA PRO A 195 25.48 -10.43 16.25
C PRO A 195 26.03 -9.03 16.53
N MET A 196 25.25 -8.01 16.17
CA MET A 196 25.46 -6.64 16.59
C MET A 196 25.16 -6.58 18.09
N LEU A 197 26.10 -7.02 18.90
CA LEU A 197 26.06 -6.80 20.34
C LEU A 197 26.13 -5.29 20.58
N PRO A 198 25.15 -4.67 21.27
CA PRO A 198 25.27 -3.29 21.70
C PRO A 198 26.43 -3.21 22.70
N GLY A 199 27.30 -2.21 22.48
CA GLY A 199 28.62 -2.12 23.08
C GLY A 199 28.72 -2.47 24.57
N GLY A 200 29.66 -3.36 24.88
CA GLY A 200 30.12 -3.70 26.22
C GLY A 200 31.42 -4.46 26.13
N THR A 201 32.52 -3.73 26.32
CA THR A 201 33.88 -4.15 26.74
C THR A 201 34.27 -5.63 26.59
N SER A 202 35.38 -5.84 25.87
CA SER A 202 36.28 -6.98 25.99
C SER A 202 36.48 -7.42 27.45
N ASP A 203 36.20 -8.70 27.74
CA ASP A 203 37.27 -9.61 28.17
C ASP A 203 36.81 -11.08 28.16
N CYS A 204 37.76 -11.93 27.76
CA CYS A 204 37.64 -13.36 27.53
C CYS A 204 37.60 -14.12 28.86
N GLY A 205 36.75 -15.16 28.95
CA GLY A 205 36.74 -16.07 30.10
C GLY A 205 36.12 -17.41 29.74
N HIS A 206 36.98 -18.40 29.50
CA HIS A 206 36.72 -19.84 29.39
C HIS A 206 35.31 -20.34 29.73
N ARG A 207 34.61 -20.90 28.74
CA ARG A 207 33.72 -22.05 28.93
C ARG A 207 34.13 -23.16 27.97
N GLU A 208 34.99 -24.03 28.47
CA GLU A 208 35.10 -25.40 28.00
C GLU A 208 33.79 -26.11 28.34
N HIS A 209 32.87 -26.16 27.38
CA HIS A 209 31.84 -27.19 27.33
C HIS A 209 31.99 -27.90 26.00
N LEU A 210 32.44 -29.15 26.09
CA LEU A 210 32.51 -30.13 25.02
C LEU A 210 31.18 -30.16 24.25
N PRO A 211 31.13 -29.85 22.95
CA PRO A 211 30.06 -30.37 22.12
C PRO A 211 30.36 -31.86 21.93
N GLU A 212 29.53 -32.73 22.49
CA GLU A 212 29.45 -34.10 21.99
C GLU A 212 29.30 -34.03 20.46
N PRO A 213 30.08 -34.80 19.68
CA PRO A 213 29.95 -34.77 18.24
C PRO A 213 28.59 -35.39 17.90
N ILE A 214 27.61 -34.52 17.64
CA ILE A 214 26.43 -34.90 16.86
C ILE A 214 26.99 -35.62 15.63
N SER A 215 26.57 -36.86 15.41
CA SER A 215 27.12 -37.66 14.32
C SER A 215 27.06 -36.84 13.03
N VAL A 216 28.19 -36.75 12.33
CA VAL A 216 28.34 -36.04 11.05
C VAL A 216 27.11 -36.14 10.14
N PRO A 217 26.45 -37.33 9.95
CA PRO A 217 25.24 -37.43 9.14
C PRO A 217 24.01 -36.71 9.73
N ILE A 218 23.83 -36.62 11.05
CA ILE A 218 22.73 -35.86 11.67
C ILE A 218 23.02 -34.36 11.55
N SER A 219 24.28 -33.94 11.73
CA SER A 219 24.65 -32.53 11.56
C SER A 219 24.50 -32.07 10.10
N GLU A 220 24.83 -32.94 9.13
CA GLU A 220 24.61 -32.68 7.70
C GLU A 220 23.13 -32.74 7.34
N ALA A 221 22.34 -33.67 7.89
CA ALA A 221 20.90 -33.75 7.65
C ALA A 221 20.15 -32.55 8.26
N VAL A 222 20.50 -32.15 9.48
CA VAL A 222 19.96 -30.93 10.12
C VAL A 222 20.44 -29.69 9.39
N GLY A 223 21.70 -29.67 8.94
CA GLY A 223 22.24 -28.60 8.09
C GLY A 223 21.51 -28.48 6.75
N LEU A 224 21.22 -29.58 6.06
CA LEU A 224 20.46 -29.61 4.80
C LEU A 224 18.98 -29.25 5.00
N TYR A 225 18.39 -29.60 6.15
CA TYR A 225 17.00 -29.26 6.46
C TYR A 225 16.85 -27.80 6.92
N ALA A 226 17.85 -27.27 7.63
CA ALA A 226 17.90 -25.89 8.13
C ALA A 226 18.40 -24.90 7.07
N SER A 227 19.27 -25.33 6.15
CA SER A 227 19.83 -24.48 5.11
C SER A 227 19.07 -24.71 3.79
N PRO A 228 18.18 -23.79 3.38
CA PRO A 228 17.45 -23.93 2.12
C PRO A 228 18.42 -23.87 0.94
N SER A 229 18.06 -24.56 -0.15
CA SER A 229 18.77 -24.48 -1.42
C SER A 229 18.82 -23.04 -1.93
N SER A 230 19.87 -22.65 -2.64
CA SER A 230 19.91 -21.35 -3.31
C SER A 230 18.79 -21.19 -4.33
N SER A 231 18.34 -22.30 -4.92
CA SER A 231 17.20 -22.36 -5.83
C SER A 231 15.85 -22.23 -5.12
N THR A 232 14.84 -21.79 -5.85
CA THR A 232 13.43 -21.70 -5.42
C THR A 232 12.88 -23.08 -5.10
N SER A 233 12.37 -23.27 -3.89
CA SER A 233 11.78 -24.53 -3.44
C SER A 233 10.37 -24.76 -4.00
N ASP A 234 9.82 -25.95 -3.77
CA ASP A 234 8.48 -26.31 -4.27
C ASP A 234 7.35 -25.50 -3.60
N ASP A 235 7.43 -25.27 -2.28
CA ASP A 235 6.47 -24.44 -1.55
C ASP A 235 6.49 -22.98 -2.03
N GLU A 236 7.68 -22.42 -2.30
CA GLU A 236 7.84 -21.07 -2.86
C GLU A 236 7.24 -20.99 -4.27
N LYS A 237 7.47 -21.99 -5.13
CA LYS A 237 6.87 -22.08 -6.47
C LYS A 237 5.34 -22.10 -6.41
N LYS A 238 4.78 -22.89 -5.51
CA LYS A 238 3.33 -22.99 -5.30
C LYS A 238 2.74 -21.70 -4.73
N LEU A 239 3.44 -21.05 -3.81
CA LEU A 239 3.06 -19.73 -3.30
C LEU A 239 3.06 -18.67 -4.39
N ILE A 240 4.09 -18.62 -5.25
CA ILE A 240 4.15 -17.68 -6.38
C ILE A 240 2.98 -17.91 -7.35
N ARG A 241 2.62 -19.16 -7.63
CA ARG A 241 1.45 -19.50 -8.46
C ARG A 241 0.16 -18.99 -7.82
N LEU A 242 -0.04 -19.27 -6.53
CA LEU A 242 -1.18 -18.78 -5.74
C LEU A 242 -1.32 -17.25 -5.82
N LEU A 243 -0.23 -16.52 -5.64
CA LEU A 243 -0.21 -15.06 -5.74
C LEU A 243 -0.47 -14.58 -7.17
N THR A 244 0.01 -15.32 -8.17
CA THR A 244 -0.28 -15.04 -9.58
C THR A 244 -1.77 -15.20 -9.88
N THR A 245 -2.43 -16.23 -9.34
CA THR A 245 -3.89 -16.42 -9.47
C THR A 245 -4.67 -15.29 -8.80
N PHE A 246 -4.25 -14.81 -7.63
CA PHE A 246 -4.83 -13.61 -7.03
C PHE A 246 -4.63 -12.37 -7.92
N SER A 247 -3.45 -12.19 -8.50
CA SER A 247 -3.17 -11.08 -9.41
C SER A 247 -4.03 -11.12 -10.69
N GLU A 248 -4.30 -12.31 -11.22
CA GLU A 248 -5.21 -12.52 -12.36
C GLU A 248 -6.64 -12.12 -11.97
N GLY A 249 -7.08 -12.49 -10.75
CA GLY A 249 -8.34 -12.02 -10.18
C GLY A 249 -8.43 -10.49 -10.08
N CYS A 250 -7.38 -9.81 -9.62
CA CYS A 250 -7.31 -8.35 -9.63
C CYS A 250 -7.43 -7.76 -11.04
N ALA A 251 -6.72 -8.34 -12.02
CA ALA A 251 -6.75 -7.89 -13.40
C ALA A 251 -8.14 -8.03 -14.04
N LEU A 252 -8.90 -9.09 -13.70
CA LEU A 252 -10.29 -9.26 -14.15
C LEU A 252 -11.23 -8.15 -13.67
N LYS A 253 -10.92 -7.53 -12.53
CA LYS A 253 -11.70 -6.41 -11.95
C LYS A 253 -11.11 -5.05 -12.27
N GLU A 254 -10.15 -4.98 -13.20
CA GLU A 254 -9.44 -3.76 -13.59
C GLU A 254 -8.66 -3.08 -12.44
N ASP A 255 -8.36 -3.80 -11.35
CA ASP A 255 -7.51 -3.32 -10.25
C ASP A 255 -6.03 -3.67 -10.50
N TYR A 256 -5.45 -2.99 -11.49
CA TYR A 256 -4.09 -3.28 -11.94
C TYR A 256 -2.99 -2.83 -10.95
N ASP A 257 -3.27 -1.83 -10.12
CA ASP A 257 -2.31 -1.36 -9.11
C ASP A 257 -2.09 -2.42 -8.02
N SER A 258 -3.18 -3.03 -7.54
CA SER A 258 -3.09 -4.12 -6.59
C SER A 258 -2.47 -5.39 -7.21
N ALA A 259 -2.81 -5.72 -8.45
CA ALA A 259 -2.20 -6.83 -9.19
C ALA A 259 -0.67 -6.66 -9.30
N PHE A 260 -0.21 -5.45 -9.62
CA PHE A 260 1.22 -5.13 -9.65
C PHE A 260 1.87 -5.29 -8.27
N SER A 261 1.26 -4.76 -7.21
CA SER A 261 1.82 -4.85 -5.85
C SER A 261 1.98 -6.29 -5.36
N LEU A 262 1.00 -7.15 -5.68
CA LEU A 262 1.06 -8.58 -5.39
C LEU A 262 2.23 -9.27 -6.11
N LEU A 263 2.34 -9.05 -7.42
CA LEU A 263 3.41 -9.66 -8.23
C LEU A 263 4.80 -9.10 -7.88
N ALA A 264 4.88 -7.83 -7.49
CA ALA A 264 6.11 -7.25 -6.99
C ALA A 264 6.51 -7.87 -5.64
N SER A 265 5.55 -8.09 -4.74
CA SER A 265 5.81 -8.80 -3.47
C SER A 265 6.18 -10.27 -3.68
N SER A 266 5.66 -10.92 -4.73
CA SER A 266 5.99 -12.33 -5.00
C SER A 266 7.43 -12.55 -5.45
N LEU A 267 8.11 -11.51 -5.96
CA LEU A 267 9.54 -11.57 -6.27
C LEU A 267 10.40 -11.88 -5.04
N GLY A 268 9.92 -11.57 -3.83
CA GLY A 268 10.63 -11.93 -2.59
C GLY A 268 10.75 -13.44 -2.34
N PHE A 269 9.96 -14.26 -3.03
CA PHE A 269 9.97 -15.72 -2.91
C PHE A 269 10.62 -16.43 -4.09
N SER A 270 11.00 -15.69 -5.13
CA SER A 270 11.61 -16.26 -6.32
C SER A 270 13.13 -16.09 -6.23
N HIS A 271 13.85 -17.19 -6.46
CA HIS A 271 15.31 -17.28 -6.34
C HIS A 271 15.94 -18.07 -7.50
N ASP A 272 15.14 -18.53 -8.47
CA ASP A 272 15.62 -19.17 -9.70
C ASP A 272 15.46 -18.17 -10.84
N ASP A 273 16.48 -18.02 -11.69
CA ASP A 273 16.42 -17.12 -12.86
C ASP A 273 15.17 -17.36 -13.72
N GLY A 274 14.76 -18.63 -13.85
CA GLY A 274 13.56 -19.00 -14.61
C GLY A 274 12.24 -18.61 -13.95
N THR A 275 12.12 -18.68 -12.62
CA THR A 275 10.91 -18.23 -11.91
C THR A 275 10.89 -16.72 -11.81
N ASP A 276 12.03 -16.09 -11.51
CA ASP A 276 12.23 -14.64 -11.50
C ASP A 276 11.83 -14.03 -12.85
N ALA A 277 12.30 -14.59 -13.97
CA ALA A 277 11.94 -14.11 -15.30
C ALA A 277 10.42 -14.11 -15.54
N ILE A 278 9.71 -15.15 -15.08
CA ILE A 278 8.25 -15.26 -15.21
C ILE A 278 7.56 -14.21 -14.32
N VAL A 279 7.95 -14.09 -13.05
CA VAL A 279 7.34 -13.13 -12.12
C VAL A 279 7.59 -11.69 -12.60
N HIS A 280 8.81 -11.37 -13.05
CA HIS A 280 9.12 -10.08 -13.67
C HIS A 280 8.27 -9.83 -14.92
N SER A 281 8.03 -10.84 -15.77
CA SER A 281 7.15 -10.68 -16.93
C SER A 281 5.69 -10.41 -16.53
N ASN A 282 5.17 -11.09 -15.49
CA ASN A 282 3.82 -10.86 -15.00
C ASN A 282 3.69 -9.46 -14.36
N ALA A 283 4.67 -9.05 -13.54
CA ALA A 283 4.71 -7.73 -12.94
C ALA A 283 4.79 -6.62 -14.01
N ALA A 284 5.59 -6.81 -15.06
CA ALA A 284 5.66 -5.86 -16.18
C ALA A 284 4.31 -5.73 -16.91
N ALA A 285 3.62 -6.85 -17.16
CA ALA A 285 2.29 -6.83 -17.76
C ALA A 285 1.28 -6.05 -16.90
N ALA A 286 1.24 -6.31 -15.58
CA ALA A 286 0.39 -5.58 -14.65
C ALA A 286 0.74 -4.07 -14.59
N ALA A 287 2.04 -3.73 -14.63
CA ALA A 287 2.51 -2.35 -14.64
C ALA A 287 2.15 -1.59 -15.93
N ILE A 288 2.11 -2.27 -17.09
CA ILE A 288 1.63 -1.67 -18.35
C ILE A 288 0.13 -1.33 -18.23
N LEU A 289 -0.67 -2.25 -17.72
CA LEU A 289 -2.11 -2.06 -17.54
C LEU A 289 -2.44 -0.97 -16.51
N SER A 290 -1.65 -0.86 -15.44
CA SER A 290 -1.77 0.22 -14.45
C SER A 290 -1.20 1.56 -14.92
N GLY A 291 -0.50 1.57 -16.06
CA GLY A 291 0.13 2.75 -16.65
C GLY A 291 1.40 3.23 -15.94
N ARG A 292 2.10 2.33 -15.22
CA ARG A 292 3.40 2.58 -14.59
C ARG A 292 4.53 2.15 -15.53
N TYR A 293 4.67 2.88 -16.63
CA TYR A 293 5.54 2.44 -17.74
C TYR A 293 7.03 2.33 -17.38
N LYS A 294 7.53 3.12 -16.42
CA LYS A 294 8.93 3.01 -15.96
C LYS A 294 9.18 1.72 -15.17
N GLU A 295 8.24 1.34 -14.31
CA GLU A 295 8.31 0.07 -13.57
C GLU A 295 8.16 -1.10 -14.54
N ALA A 296 7.23 -1.01 -15.50
CA ALA A 296 7.09 -2.01 -16.55
C ALA A 296 8.36 -2.18 -17.39
N GLU A 297 9.02 -1.09 -17.75
CA GLU A 297 10.30 -1.13 -18.48
C GLU A 297 11.38 -1.84 -17.66
N PHE A 298 11.49 -1.52 -16.36
CA PHE A 298 12.43 -2.17 -15.46
C PHE A 298 12.18 -3.68 -15.40
N HIS A 299 10.96 -4.11 -15.08
CA HIS A 299 10.64 -5.52 -14.93
C HIS A 299 10.72 -6.27 -16.27
N GLY A 300 10.30 -5.67 -17.40
CA GLY A 300 10.43 -6.26 -18.73
C GLY A 300 11.90 -6.48 -19.11
N ARG A 301 12.77 -5.51 -18.82
CA ARG A 301 14.21 -5.65 -19.03
C ARG A 301 14.82 -6.74 -18.14
N GLN A 302 14.46 -6.80 -16.85
CA GLN A 302 14.98 -7.84 -15.95
C GLN A 302 14.56 -9.24 -16.43
N SER A 303 13.29 -9.41 -16.83
CA SER A 303 12.81 -10.65 -17.43
C SER A 303 13.64 -11.07 -18.65
N ALA A 304 13.94 -10.13 -19.54
CA ALA A 304 14.75 -10.39 -20.74
C ALA A 304 16.23 -10.70 -20.44
N LEU A 305 16.79 -10.19 -19.34
CA LEU A 305 18.16 -10.47 -18.90
C LEU A 305 18.31 -11.85 -18.25
N LEU A 306 17.28 -12.28 -17.51
CA LEU A 306 17.26 -13.55 -16.79
C LEU A 306 16.81 -14.73 -17.66
N GLU A 307 16.22 -14.47 -18.82
CA GLU A 307 15.75 -15.51 -19.72
C GLU A 307 16.94 -16.26 -20.36
N PRO A 308 17.06 -17.59 -20.16
CA PRO A 308 18.20 -18.36 -20.66
C PRO A 308 18.15 -18.44 -22.19
N GLN A 309 19.24 -18.03 -22.83
CA GLN A 309 19.37 -17.97 -24.30
C GLN A 309 19.39 -19.35 -24.98
N GLU A 310 19.65 -20.43 -24.24
CA GLU A 310 19.98 -21.75 -24.79
C GLU A 310 18.88 -22.82 -24.70
N ALA A 311 17.68 -22.49 -24.17
CA ALA A 311 16.59 -23.47 -24.01
C ALA A 311 15.42 -23.20 -24.99
N PRO A 312 15.50 -23.65 -26.26
CA PRO A 312 14.49 -23.37 -27.30
C PRO A 312 13.12 -24.06 -27.07
N SER A 313 12.94 -24.81 -25.99
CA SER A 313 11.73 -25.62 -25.74
C SER A 313 10.64 -24.93 -24.91
N LYS A 314 10.91 -23.74 -24.33
CA LYS A 314 9.92 -23.03 -23.51
C LYS A 314 9.11 -22.05 -24.37
N LYS A 315 7.78 -22.25 -24.43
CA LYS A 315 6.79 -21.34 -25.03
C LYS A 315 6.81 -19.88 -24.49
N SER A 316 7.65 -19.58 -23.51
CA SER A 316 7.79 -18.27 -22.86
C SER A 316 8.89 -17.38 -23.45
N GLY A 317 9.76 -17.94 -24.32
CA GLY A 317 10.92 -17.26 -24.91
C GLY A 317 10.57 -15.91 -25.52
N GLY A 318 11.08 -14.79 -24.99
CA GLY A 318 10.93 -13.46 -25.59
C GLY A 318 9.82 -12.57 -24.99
N ARG A 319 9.05 -13.07 -24.01
CA ARG A 319 7.99 -12.28 -23.34
C ARG A 319 8.55 -11.03 -22.64
N GLY A 320 9.76 -11.09 -22.09
CA GLY A 320 10.43 -9.93 -21.49
C GLY A 320 10.66 -8.80 -22.50
N TYR A 321 11.15 -9.13 -23.70
CA TYR A 321 11.38 -8.18 -24.79
C TYR A 321 10.07 -7.55 -25.30
N VAL A 322 9.02 -8.37 -25.45
CA VAL A 322 7.64 -7.92 -25.78
C VAL A 322 7.18 -6.84 -24.79
N LEU A 323 7.28 -7.12 -23.49
CA LEU A 323 6.79 -6.22 -22.45
C LEU A 323 7.66 -4.97 -22.30
N TRP A 324 8.98 -5.11 -22.49
CA TRP A 324 9.90 -3.98 -22.51
C TRP A 324 9.63 -3.03 -23.70
N ALA A 325 9.43 -3.59 -24.90
CA ALA A 325 9.11 -2.82 -26.10
C ALA A 325 7.75 -2.12 -25.99
N THR A 326 6.73 -2.81 -25.46
CA THR A 326 5.40 -2.21 -25.27
C THR A 326 5.44 -1.09 -24.23
N ALA A 327 6.14 -1.26 -23.10
CA ALA A 327 6.32 -0.21 -22.11
C ALA A 327 7.03 1.03 -22.69
N THR A 328 8.06 0.83 -23.53
CA THR A 328 8.78 1.94 -24.20
C THR A 328 7.94 2.61 -25.28
N ALA A 329 7.12 1.86 -26.02
CA ALA A 329 6.16 2.41 -26.96
C ALA A 329 5.04 3.21 -26.28
N CYS A 330 4.58 2.77 -25.09
CA CYS A 330 3.65 3.54 -24.26
C CYS A 330 4.26 4.85 -23.74
N GLN A 331 5.60 4.93 -23.62
CA GLN A 331 6.33 6.16 -23.34
C GLN A 331 6.59 7.03 -24.58
N GLU A 332 6.06 6.64 -25.75
CA GLU A 332 6.19 7.34 -27.03
C GLU A 332 7.63 7.39 -27.56
N ASP A 333 8.49 6.46 -27.12
CA ASP A 333 9.83 6.24 -27.67
C ASP A 333 9.81 5.07 -28.66
N PHE A 334 9.15 5.29 -29.80
CA PHE A 334 8.93 4.25 -30.82
C PHE A 334 10.23 3.76 -31.46
N ASP A 335 11.23 4.63 -31.64
CA ASP A 335 12.53 4.23 -32.20
C ASP A 335 13.25 3.26 -31.27
N ARG A 336 13.21 3.53 -29.96
CA ARG A 336 13.78 2.64 -28.95
C ARG A 336 12.99 1.34 -28.87
N ALA A 337 11.67 1.40 -28.90
CA ALA A 337 10.81 0.22 -28.89
C ALA A 337 11.13 -0.72 -30.08
N SER A 338 11.28 -0.18 -31.30
CA SER A 338 11.66 -0.97 -32.48
C SER A 338 13.02 -1.65 -32.30
N ARG A 339 14.04 -0.94 -31.80
CA ARG A 339 15.36 -1.54 -31.55
C ARG A 339 15.31 -2.68 -30.53
N ILE A 340 14.44 -2.58 -29.53
CA ILE A 340 14.25 -3.63 -28.53
C ILE A 340 13.61 -4.87 -29.18
N ILE A 341 12.63 -4.69 -30.06
CA ILE A 341 11.97 -5.81 -30.74
C ILE A 341 12.90 -6.50 -31.73
N GLU A 342 13.66 -5.74 -32.53
CA GLU A 342 14.63 -6.35 -33.46
C GLU A 342 15.64 -7.21 -32.69
N LYS A 343 16.17 -6.71 -31.57
CA LYS A 343 17.01 -7.52 -30.68
C LYS A 343 16.29 -8.75 -30.12
N GLY A 344 15.02 -8.61 -29.76
CA GLY A 344 14.22 -9.74 -29.30
C GLY A 344 14.02 -10.81 -30.38
N LEU A 345 13.83 -10.40 -31.63
CA LEU A 345 13.68 -11.28 -32.79
C LEU A 345 15.01 -11.92 -33.21
N ASP A 346 16.13 -11.23 -33.02
CA ASP A 346 17.46 -11.82 -33.22
C ASP A 346 17.70 -13.01 -32.28
N VAL A 347 17.21 -12.91 -31.04
CA VAL A 347 17.33 -13.96 -30.02
C VAL A 347 16.21 -15.01 -30.15
N PHE A 348 15.00 -14.59 -30.48
CA PHE A 348 13.79 -15.43 -30.55
C PHE A 348 13.04 -15.23 -31.88
N PRO A 349 13.56 -15.74 -33.01
CA PRO A 349 13.04 -15.45 -34.35
C PRO A 349 11.61 -15.95 -34.58
N ASP A 350 11.25 -17.08 -33.94
CA ASP A 350 9.95 -17.72 -34.12
C ASP A 350 8.85 -17.16 -33.21
N ASN A 351 9.16 -16.22 -32.31
CA ASN A 351 8.17 -15.70 -31.36
C ASN A 351 7.08 -14.88 -32.10
N ALA A 352 5.82 -15.31 -31.95
CA ALA A 352 4.67 -14.68 -32.60
C ALA A 352 4.32 -13.30 -32.01
N ASP A 353 4.47 -13.13 -30.70
CA ASP A 353 4.15 -11.88 -30.00
C ASP A 353 5.12 -10.75 -30.39
N LEU A 354 6.42 -11.05 -30.53
CA LEU A 354 7.42 -10.10 -31.01
C LEU A 354 7.12 -9.64 -32.43
N ARG A 355 6.73 -10.57 -33.32
CA ARG A 355 6.32 -10.23 -34.70
C ARG A 355 5.05 -9.36 -34.71
N ALA A 356 4.06 -9.70 -33.91
CA ALA A 356 2.82 -8.94 -33.80
C ALA A 356 3.06 -7.50 -33.31
N ILE A 357 3.95 -7.30 -32.32
CA ILE A 357 4.27 -5.96 -31.83
C ILE A 357 5.11 -5.19 -32.87
N ARG A 358 6.03 -5.85 -33.60
CA ARG A 358 6.77 -5.21 -34.70
C ARG A 358 5.82 -4.62 -35.74
N GLU A 359 4.81 -5.38 -36.15
CA GLU A 359 3.80 -4.93 -37.12
C GLU A 359 2.97 -3.76 -36.57
N SER A 360 2.57 -3.83 -35.30
CA SER A 360 1.86 -2.75 -34.61
C SER A 360 2.70 -1.45 -34.51
N LEU A 361 4.00 -1.58 -34.23
CA LEU A 361 4.93 -0.46 -34.19
C LEU A 361 5.14 0.16 -35.57
N ALA A 362 5.28 -0.66 -36.63
CA ALA A 362 5.42 -0.16 -37.99
C ALA A 362 4.20 0.67 -38.42
N ALA A 363 2.98 0.20 -38.08
CA ALA A 363 1.75 0.93 -38.36
C ALA A 363 1.67 2.27 -37.60
N THR A 364 2.11 2.30 -36.33
CA THR A 364 2.07 3.52 -35.50
C THR A 364 3.19 4.51 -35.83
N GLN A 365 4.39 4.05 -36.22
CA GLN A 365 5.50 4.91 -36.65
C GLN A 365 5.17 5.71 -37.91
N LEU A 366 4.47 5.11 -38.87
CA LEU A 366 3.98 5.82 -40.07
C LEU A 366 3.06 6.99 -39.75
N SER A 367 2.47 7.00 -38.56
CA SER A 367 1.50 8.01 -38.10
C SER A 367 2.09 9.02 -37.10
N ALA A 368 3.30 8.76 -36.57
CA ALA A 368 3.89 9.56 -35.50
C ALA A 368 5.00 10.48 -36.03
N SER A 369 4.81 11.80 -35.90
CA SER A 369 5.88 12.79 -36.15
C SER A 369 6.98 12.61 -35.11
N SER A 370 8.18 12.29 -35.58
CA SER A 370 9.37 12.08 -34.77
C SER A 370 9.77 13.39 -34.08
N ALA A 371 10.04 13.30 -32.77
CA ALA A 371 10.48 14.38 -31.88
C ALA A 371 9.42 15.43 -31.48
N SER A 372 8.35 14.99 -30.82
CA SER A 372 7.49 15.90 -30.04
C SER A 372 8.05 16.15 -28.63
N PRO A 373 8.09 17.40 -28.13
CA PRO A 373 8.41 17.72 -26.73
C PRO A 373 7.33 17.25 -25.74
N LEU A 374 6.23 16.65 -26.22
CA LEU A 374 5.10 16.17 -25.45
C LEU A 374 5.20 14.69 -25.03
N ARG A 375 6.38 14.07 -25.12
CA ARG A 375 6.60 12.67 -24.71
C ARG A 375 5.98 12.42 -23.33
N ASN A 376 5.20 11.34 -23.22
CA ASN A 376 4.50 10.89 -22.00
C ASN A 376 3.26 11.72 -21.57
N ARG A 377 2.75 12.64 -22.40
CA ARG A 377 1.59 13.46 -22.01
C ARG A 377 0.24 12.76 -22.25
N MET A 378 0.19 11.79 -23.17
CA MET A 378 -1.05 11.09 -23.50
C MET A 378 -1.38 10.01 -22.47
N VAL A 379 -2.51 10.17 -21.78
CA VAL A 379 -3.05 9.13 -20.89
C VAL A 379 -3.76 8.08 -21.73
N ARG A 380 -3.23 6.85 -21.72
CA ARG A 380 -3.75 5.74 -22.55
C ARG A 380 -4.39 4.63 -21.74
N SER A 381 -4.04 4.48 -20.47
CA SER A 381 -4.52 3.37 -19.63
C SER A 381 -5.71 3.79 -18.76
N LYS A 382 -6.67 2.85 -18.59
CA LYS A 382 -7.76 3.01 -17.61
C LYS A 382 -7.22 3.16 -16.18
N GLY A 383 -6.13 2.48 -15.85
CA GLY A 383 -5.46 2.60 -14.54
C GLY A 383 -5.01 4.04 -14.24
N GLN A 384 -4.41 4.73 -15.20
CA GLN A 384 -4.06 6.15 -15.05
C GLN A 384 -5.30 7.04 -14.92
N GLN A 385 -6.37 6.76 -15.66
CA GLN A 385 -7.63 7.52 -15.55
C GLN A 385 -8.27 7.35 -14.17
N ALA A 386 -8.32 6.13 -13.65
CA ALA A 386 -8.83 5.84 -12.31
C ALA A 386 -7.98 6.53 -11.23
N ARG A 387 -6.64 6.48 -11.36
CA ARG A 387 -5.73 7.17 -10.44
C ARG A 387 -5.91 8.69 -10.49
N ALA A 388 -6.08 9.25 -11.68
CA ALA A 388 -6.35 10.68 -11.86
C ALA A 388 -7.73 11.07 -11.30
N LEU A 389 -8.72 10.20 -11.33
CA LEU A 389 -10.02 10.44 -10.70
C LEU A 389 -9.92 10.42 -9.17
N LEU A 390 -9.13 9.52 -8.60
CA LEU A 390 -8.98 9.36 -7.15
C LEU A 390 -8.03 10.38 -6.51
N HIS A 391 -6.92 10.71 -7.19
CA HIS A 391 -5.84 11.54 -6.65
C HIS A 391 -5.59 12.82 -7.44
N GLY A 392 -6.41 13.09 -8.47
CA GLY A 392 -6.28 14.30 -9.26
C GLY A 392 -6.68 15.55 -8.46
N SER A 393 -6.12 16.68 -8.86
CA SER A 393 -6.45 17.97 -8.25
C SER A 393 -7.88 18.38 -8.60
N GLY A 394 -8.72 18.53 -7.58
CA GLY A 394 -10.08 19.02 -7.75
C GLY A 394 -10.13 20.51 -8.13
N ARG A 395 -11.27 20.96 -8.67
CA ARG A 395 -11.44 22.36 -9.06
C ARG A 395 -11.38 23.33 -7.87
N SER A 396 -11.81 22.90 -6.68
CA SER A 396 -11.93 23.76 -5.50
C SER A 396 -11.32 23.19 -4.22
N PHE A 397 -10.86 21.94 -4.24
CA PHE A 397 -10.27 21.24 -3.10
C PHE A 397 -9.18 20.28 -3.62
N ASP A 398 -8.28 19.87 -2.73
CA ASP A 398 -7.14 18.99 -3.06
C ASP A 398 -6.30 19.52 -4.24
N ASN A 399 -6.15 20.84 -4.31
CA ASN A 399 -5.30 21.51 -5.28
C ASN A 399 -4.32 22.46 -4.59
N GLU A 400 -3.40 23.02 -5.37
CA GLU A 400 -2.34 23.91 -4.87
C GLU A 400 -2.84 25.22 -4.23
N PHE A 401 -4.11 25.58 -4.43
CA PHE A 401 -4.72 26.80 -3.88
C PHE A 401 -5.52 26.57 -2.59
N ASP A 402 -5.89 25.33 -2.26
CA ASP A 402 -6.61 24.96 -1.03
C ASP A 402 -5.64 24.72 0.14
N TRP A 403 -5.02 23.53 0.17
CA TRP A 403 -4.01 23.15 1.16
C TRP A 403 -2.75 22.65 0.46
N THR A 404 -1.61 23.02 1.02
CA THR A 404 -0.30 22.57 0.58
C THR A 404 0.31 21.66 1.64
N VAL A 405 0.81 20.50 1.19
CA VAL A 405 1.50 19.56 2.06
C VAL A 405 2.97 19.97 2.13
N PHE A 406 3.44 20.35 3.32
CA PHE A 406 4.86 20.58 3.56
C PHE A 406 5.38 19.60 4.60
N LYS A 407 6.29 18.72 4.16
CA LYS A 407 6.70 17.53 4.89
C LYS A 407 5.45 16.68 5.17
N ASN A 408 4.96 16.67 6.41
CA ASN A 408 3.79 15.90 6.85
C ASN A 408 2.70 16.80 7.47
N LYS A 409 2.69 18.11 7.16
CA LYS A 409 1.74 19.08 7.72
C LYS A 409 1.00 19.81 6.59
N LEU A 410 -0.27 20.12 6.85
CA LEU A 410 -1.11 20.92 5.97
C LEU A 410 -0.94 22.41 6.27
N TYR A 411 -0.65 23.19 5.24
CA TYR A 411 -0.55 24.65 5.29
C TYR A 411 -1.54 25.28 4.32
N PRO A 412 -2.12 26.44 4.65
CA PRO A 412 -2.91 27.18 3.67
C PRO A 412 -2.00 27.60 2.51
N SER A 413 -2.54 27.73 1.30
CA SER A 413 -1.79 28.11 0.09
C SER A 413 -0.93 29.37 0.24
N LYS A 414 -1.39 30.36 1.01
CA LYS A 414 -0.62 31.57 1.33
C LYS A 414 0.71 31.31 2.08
N MET A 415 0.87 30.16 2.73
CA MET A 415 2.07 29.75 3.46
C MET A 415 2.87 28.68 2.72
N ASN A 416 2.63 28.49 1.43
CA ASN A 416 3.35 27.51 0.64
C ASN A 416 4.84 27.91 0.48
N PRO A 417 5.80 27.13 1.01
CA PRO A 417 7.21 27.48 0.91
C PRO A 417 7.80 27.30 -0.49
N SER A 418 7.11 26.60 -1.40
CA SER A 418 7.57 26.44 -2.80
C SER A 418 7.17 27.60 -3.72
N SER A 419 6.34 28.54 -3.23
CA SER A 419 5.79 29.61 -4.05
C SER A 419 5.76 30.96 -3.32
N ASN A 420 6.19 32.01 -4.02
CA ASN A 420 6.09 33.40 -3.60
C ASN A 420 5.09 34.19 -4.47
N GLU A 421 4.04 33.53 -4.96
CA GLU A 421 2.97 34.14 -5.76
C GLU A 421 2.21 35.26 -5.04
N MET A 422 1.45 36.07 -5.79
CA MET A 422 0.59 37.11 -5.22
C MET A 422 -0.41 36.48 -4.22
N GLY A 423 -0.35 36.91 -2.96
CA GLY A 423 -1.14 36.33 -1.87
C GLY A 423 -0.32 35.46 -0.90
N SER A 424 0.92 35.09 -1.26
CA SER A 424 1.87 34.43 -0.37
C SER A 424 2.36 35.38 0.73
N VAL A 425 2.50 34.84 1.95
CA VAL A 425 3.06 35.57 3.10
C VAL A 425 4.53 35.90 2.90
N PHE A 426 5.26 35.11 2.10
CA PHE A 426 6.68 35.32 1.83
C PHE A 426 6.94 36.59 1.03
N ARG A 427 5.94 37.10 0.29
CA ARG A 427 6.01 38.42 -0.36
C ARG A 427 5.85 39.58 0.63
N ARG A 428 5.70 39.36 1.94
CA ARG A 428 5.55 40.43 2.95
C ARG A 428 6.65 40.43 4.01
N VAL A 429 7.65 39.58 3.81
CA VAL A 429 8.75 39.33 4.76
C VAL A 429 9.68 40.54 4.87
N GLY A 430 9.98 41.20 3.74
CA GLY A 430 10.87 42.35 3.73
C GLY A 430 12.33 42.02 4.06
N ASP A 431 13.14 43.04 4.30
CA ASP A 431 14.60 42.96 4.48
C ASP A 431 15.03 42.64 5.92
N PHE A 432 14.07 42.48 6.84
CA PHE A 432 14.28 42.12 8.26
C PHE A 432 15.39 42.89 8.99
N GLY A 433 15.69 44.13 8.58
CA GLY A 433 16.75 44.95 9.18
C GLY A 433 18.18 44.51 8.84
N GLY A 434 18.36 43.65 7.84
CA GLY A 434 19.66 43.27 7.29
C GLY A 434 20.16 44.27 6.24
N HIS A 435 20.38 43.79 5.01
CA HIS A 435 20.70 44.62 3.85
C HIS A 435 19.50 44.68 2.90
N ILE A 436 19.49 45.70 2.03
CA ILE A 436 18.44 45.83 1.00
C ILE A 436 18.52 44.64 0.05
N SER A 437 17.55 43.72 0.12
CA SER A 437 17.60 42.45 -0.62
C SER A 437 17.04 42.57 -2.04
N THR A 438 16.26 43.62 -2.32
CA THR A 438 15.69 43.86 -3.65
C THR A 438 15.82 45.33 -4.07
N SER A 439 15.95 45.58 -5.37
CA SER A 439 15.99 46.94 -5.92
C SER A 439 14.60 47.59 -6.07
N ARG A 440 13.53 46.92 -5.60
CA ARG A 440 12.15 47.38 -5.76
C ARG A 440 11.80 48.35 -4.64
N SER A 441 11.18 49.47 -5.00
CA SER A 441 10.84 50.54 -4.06
C SER A 441 9.38 50.58 -3.62
N LEU A 442 8.48 49.82 -4.28
CA LEU A 442 7.02 49.87 -4.06
C LEU A 442 6.47 48.72 -3.20
N GLU A 443 7.05 47.53 -3.29
CA GLU A 443 6.68 46.30 -2.57
C GLU A 443 7.98 45.55 -2.23
N PRO A 444 7.98 44.73 -1.17
CA PRO A 444 8.89 44.82 -0.04
C PRO A 444 10.37 45.05 -0.33
N LEU A 445 10.83 46.13 0.30
CA LEU A 445 11.56 46.14 1.58
C LEU A 445 10.76 45.62 2.78
#